data_AF-A0A382W9K9-F1
#
_entry.id   AF-A0A382W9K9-F1
#
_cell.length_a   1.000
_cell.length_b   1.000
_cell.length_c   1.000
_cell.angle_alpha   90.00
_cell.angle_beta   90.00
_cell.angle_gamma   90.00
#
_symmetry.space_group_name_H-M   'P 1'
#
loop_
_entity.id
_entity.type
_entity.pdbx_description
1 polymer ?
#
loop_
_entity_poly.entity_id
_entity_poly.type
_entity_poly.pdbx_seq_one_letter_code
_entity_poly.pdbx_strand_id
1 'polypeptide(L)' 'VVRRLIVNADDFGRTTSVSEGVIDAFQNKQVSSTTLLVNTPGTEEAVGLAERNPGLGVGLHF' A
#
# COMPACT_ATOMS: atom_id res chain seq x y z
N VAL A 1 -6.10 7.43 -28.16
CA VAL A 1 -5.92 8.03 -26.82
C VAL A 1 -5.50 6.92 -25.85
N VAL A 2 -4.46 7.12 -25.06
CA VAL A 2 -4.01 6.13 -24.04
C VAL A 2 -4.88 6.27 -22.80
N ARG A 3 -5.38 5.15 -22.25
CA ARG A 3 -6.13 5.12 -20.98
C ARG A 3 -5.16 4.87 -19.82
N ARG A 4 -5.38 5.54 -18.68
CA ARG A 4 -4.62 5.33 -17.44
C ARG A 4 -5.50 4.59 -16.43
N LEU A 5 -4.92 3.62 -15.72
CA LEU A 5 -5.58 2.84 -14.67
C LEU A 5 -4.71 2.86 -13.41
N ILE A 6 -5.35 3.07 -12.26
CA ILE A 6 -4.75 2.89 -10.94
C ILE A 6 -5.45 1.69 -10.31
N VAL A 7 -4.68 0.74 -9.81
CA VAL A 7 -5.19 -0.38 -9.03
C VAL A 7 -4.73 -0.15 -7.60
N ASN A 8 -5.68 0.21 -6.72
CA ASN A 8 -5.42 0.54 -5.33
C ASN A 8 -5.71 -0.68 -4.44
N ALA A 9 -4.81 -0.97 -3.50
CA ALA A 9 -5.11 -1.85 -2.38
C ALA A 9 -5.55 -1.03 -1.16
N ASP A 10 -6.59 -1.48 -0.47
CA ASP A 10 -7.06 -0.83 0.75
C ASP A 10 -6.41 -1.46 1.99
N ASP A 11 -6.65 -0.87 3.17
CA ASP A 11 -6.26 -1.42 4.48
C ASP A 11 -4.75 -1.58 4.77
N PHE A 12 -3.88 -0.85 4.09
CA PHE A 12 -2.46 -0.84 4.43
C PHE A 12 -2.25 -0.34 5.86
N GLY A 13 -1.43 -1.03 6.66
CA GLY A 13 -1.28 -0.76 8.10
C GLY A 13 -2.35 -1.40 9.00
N ARG A 14 -3.34 -2.15 8.47
CA ARG A 14 -4.35 -2.83 9.30
C ARG A 14 -3.76 -3.95 10.16
N THR A 15 -2.94 -4.80 9.55
CA THR A 15 -2.13 -5.84 10.19
C THR A 15 -0.82 -6.00 9.41
N THR A 16 0.18 -6.64 10.01
CA THR A 16 1.42 -7.05 9.32
C THR A 16 1.11 -7.85 8.06
N SER A 17 0.28 -8.89 8.16
CA SER A 17 -0.07 -9.77 7.03
C SER A 17 -0.78 -9.05 5.88
N VAL A 18 -1.65 -8.07 6.18
CA VAL A 18 -2.28 -7.24 5.14
C VAL A 18 -1.24 -6.38 4.45
N SER A 19 -0.37 -5.74 5.23
CA SER A 19 0.68 -4.85 4.69
C SER A 19 1.68 -5.61 3.83
N GLU A 20 2.13 -6.79 4.28
CA GLU A 20 2.98 -7.69 3.49
C GLU A 20 2.29 -8.14 2.20
N GLY A 21 1.00 -8.48 2.25
CA GLY A 21 0.22 -8.84 1.06
C GLY A 21 0.11 -7.70 0.04
N VAL A 22 -0.05 -6.46 0.50
CA VAL A 22 -0.01 -5.27 -0.37
C VAL A 22 1.36 -5.11 -1.03
N ILE A 23 2.44 -5.29 -0.28
CA ILE A 23 3.81 -5.21 -0.82
C ILE A 23 4.06 -6.32 -1.84
N ASP A 24 3.65 -7.55 -1.57
CA ASP A 24 3.77 -8.67 -2.51
C ASP A 24 3.00 -8.39 -3.80
N ALA A 25 1.76 -7.90 -3.71
CA ALA A 25 0.98 -7.51 -4.87
C ALA A 25 1.63 -6.36 -5.67
N PHE A 26 2.24 -5.38 -5.00
CA PHE A 26 2.97 -4.28 -5.64
C PHE A 26 4.22 -4.76 -6.36
N GLN A 27 5.05 -5.58 -5.69
CA GLN A 27 6.27 -6.14 -6.27
C GLN A 27 5.98 -7.05 -7.48
N ASN A 28 4.84 -7.74 -7.47
CA ASN A 28 4.32 -8.51 -8.60
C ASN A 28 3.54 -7.67 -9.62
N LYS A 29 3.56 -6.33 -9.51
CA LYS A 29 2.95 -5.37 -10.44
C LYS A 29 1.43 -5.52 -10.62
N GLN A 30 0.76 -6.04 -9.60
CA GLN A 30 -0.70 -6.20 -9.60
C GLN A 30 -1.41 -4.92 -9.12
N VAL A 31 -0.80 -4.20 -8.19
CA VAL A 31 -1.28 -2.90 -7.69
C VAL A 31 -0.26 -1.79 -7.97
N SER A 32 -0.75 -0.56 -8.10
CA SER A 32 0.08 0.63 -8.33
C SER A 32 -0.02 1.65 -7.20
N SER A 33 -1.02 1.52 -6.33
CA SER A 33 -1.15 2.34 -5.13
C SER A 33 -1.77 1.56 -3.97
N THR A 34 -1.71 2.16 -2.80
CA THR A 34 -2.40 1.73 -1.61
C THR A 34 -2.86 2.91 -0.77
N THR A 35 -3.71 2.68 0.22
CA THR A 35 -4.14 3.68 1.19
C THR A 35 -3.89 3.21 2.62
N LEU A 36 -3.23 4.05 3.42
CA LEU A 36 -2.75 3.76 4.77
C LEU A 36 -3.78 4.16 5.84
N LEU A 37 -4.08 3.22 6.72
CA LEU A 37 -4.71 3.48 8.02
C LEU A 37 -3.65 4.07 8.97
N VAL A 38 -3.89 5.30 9.44
CA VAL A 38 -2.91 6.08 10.23
C VAL A 38 -3.12 6.00 11.74
N ASN A 39 -4.17 5.30 12.17
CA ASN A 39 -4.61 5.19 13.57
C ASN A 39 -4.64 3.72 14.05
N THR A 40 -3.86 2.84 13.42
CA THR A 40 -3.77 1.42 13.76
C THR A 40 -2.39 1.08 14.34
N PRO A 41 -2.26 -0.01 15.13
CA PRO A 41 -0.95 -0.45 15.63
C PRO A 41 0.07 -0.77 14.52
N GLY A 42 -0.39 -1.10 13.31
CA GLY A 42 0.47 -1.43 12.16
C GLY A 42 0.96 -0.23 11.34
N THR A 43 0.59 1.00 11.70
CA THR A 43 0.93 2.20 10.91
C THR A 43 2.44 2.38 10.72
N GLU A 44 3.24 2.30 11.80
CA GLU A 44 4.70 2.51 11.71
C GLU A 44 5.38 1.43 10.84
N GLU A 45 4.96 0.18 10.99
CA GLU A 45 5.47 -0.93 10.18
C GLU A 45 5.16 -0.70 8.69
N ALA A 46 3.93 -0.32 8.37
CA ALA A 46 3.48 -0.04 7.01
C ALA A 46 4.22 1.15 6.40
N VAL A 47 4.49 2.21 7.16
CA VAL A 47 5.34 3.33 6.70
C VAL A 47 6.72 2.84 6.32
N GLY A 48 7.37 2.04 7.18
CA GLY A 48 8.68 1.46 6.86
C GLY A 48 8.66 0.55 5.63
N LEU A 49 7.57 -0.20 5.42
CA LEU A 49 7.38 -1.01 4.21
C LEU A 49 7.24 -0.14 2.95
N ALA A 50 6.50 0.96 3.01
CA ALA A 50 6.37 1.90 1.90
C ALA A 50 7.71 2.57 1.56
N GLU A 51 8.48 3.01 2.56
CA GLU A 51 9.80 3.61 2.36
C GLU A 51 10.80 2.65 1.66
N ARG A 52 10.72 1.35 1.98
CA ARG A 52 11.54 0.31 1.32
C ARG A 52 11.09 -0.04 -0.09
N ASN A 53 9.89 0.36 -0.51
CA ASN A 53 9.30 0.04 -1.81
C ASN A 53 8.97 1.33 -2.59
N PRO A 54 10.00 2.09 -3.01
CA PRO A 54 9.80 3.33 -3.74
C PRO A 54 9.04 3.06 -5.05
N GLY A 55 8.03 3.88 -5.32
CA GLY A 55 7.15 3.76 -6.49
C GLY A 55 5.75 3.24 -6.17
N LEU A 56 5.52 2.68 -4.97
CA LEU A 56 4.17 2.45 -4.45
C LEU A 56 3.53 3.80 -4.10
N GLY A 57 2.43 4.17 -4.77
CA GLY A 57 1.66 5.34 -4.36
C GLY A 57 0.96 5.08 -3.03
N VAL A 58 1.09 5.97 -2.05
CA VAL A 58 0.44 5.84 -0.73
C VAL A 58 -0.48 7.03 -0.47
N GLY A 59 -1.79 6.76 -0.33
CA GLY A 59 -2.80 7.73 0.10
C GLY A 59 -3.27 7.49 1.54
N LEU A 60 -4.22 8.29 2.02
CA LEU A 60 -4.86 8.10 3.33
C LEU A 60 -6.10 7.21 3.21
N HIS A 61 -6.30 6.33 4.19
CA HIS A 61 -7.54 5.57 4.40
C HIS A 61 -8.17 6.04 5.72
N PHE A 62 -9.27 6.80 5.64
CA PHE A 62 -9.94 7.43 6.80
C PHE A 62 -10.83 6.47 7.58
#